data_AF-A0A8T4A6J1-F1
#
_entry.id   AF-A0A8T4A6J1-F1
#
_cell.length_a   1.000
_cell.length_b   1.000
_cell.length_c   1.000
_cell.angle_alpha   90.00
_cell.angle_beta   90.00
_cell.angle_gamma   90.00
#
_symmetry.space_group_name_H-M   'P 1'
#
loop_
_entity.id
_entity.type
_entity.pdbx_description
1 polymer ?
#
loop_
_entity_poly.entity_id
_entity_poly.type
_entity_poly.pdbx_seq_one_letter_code
_entity_poly.pdbx_strand_id
1 'polypeptide(L)'
;MRHELFGYDGGTFSRKELNFARKNNVPLTLDLAIPSGCLNNCSFCGYRNTQTGEGLTLKEIMDIIDQFKNLGGKSIKILGEGEPLLNKDILKIFEHMYRNGIKPVLFTCGDIIGDEKLAKNVHDMNGKEIVDKLVQFNVTVMLKKKKKNQDEISCRKGYSKLRDRALKLLKEAGLNKFYPTHLGFGIVILKKNYREIPNNYEMAIKENIYPLLCPLMPIGRVKGKRWRDRIGIDPQQLIELASKLYIISYKYGIDFVEPADFPGGKPCDISRAGFYIGDTGHIYLCESEEKVGNIRTDKLCSAWKKISEMKDKNYGDCRWRGICFAKRRLGIIPKGYDEKVIDKVKEVIHKQK
;
A
#
# COMPACT_ATOMS: atom_id res chain seq x y z
N MET A 1 5.76 -19.04 11.13
CA MET A 1 4.65 -18.09 11.38
C MET A 1 3.40 -18.73 10.79
N ARG A 2 2.24 -18.83 11.48
CA ARG A 2 1.04 -19.42 10.85
C ARG A 2 0.64 -18.55 9.64
N HIS A 3 0.23 -19.15 8.52
CA HIS A 3 -0.21 -18.45 7.31
C HIS A 3 -1.23 -17.33 7.60
N GLU A 4 -2.10 -17.53 8.59
CA GLU A 4 -3.12 -16.57 9.02
C GLU A 4 -2.54 -15.25 9.57
N LEU A 5 -1.31 -15.30 10.11
CA LEU A 5 -0.64 -14.15 10.74
C LEU A 5 0.27 -13.37 9.77
N PHE A 6 0.57 -13.93 8.59
CA PHE A 6 1.42 -13.24 7.62
C PHE A 6 0.67 -12.09 6.95
N GLY A 7 0.85 -10.87 7.42
CA GLY A 7 0.08 -9.71 6.98
C GLY A 7 0.41 -8.48 7.80
N TYR A 8 -0.35 -7.40 7.63
CA TYR A 8 -0.26 -6.21 8.49
C TYR A 8 -1.65 -5.79 8.94
N ASP A 9 -1.74 -5.22 10.14
CA ASP A 9 -3.00 -4.75 10.68
C ASP A 9 -3.55 -3.57 9.85
N GLY A 10 -4.82 -3.61 9.49
CA GLY A 10 -5.47 -2.67 8.58
C GLY A 10 -5.31 -2.98 7.08
N GLY A 11 -4.61 -4.06 6.71
CA GLY A 11 -4.55 -4.57 5.33
C GLY A 11 -4.47 -6.08 5.26
N THR A 12 -5.11 -6.75 6.22
CA THR A 12 -5.34 -8.19 6.23
C THR A 12 -6.75 -8.43 6.74
N PHE A 13 -7.62 -8.91 5.86
CA PHE A 13 -8.98 -9.32 6.21
C PHE A 13 -9.10 -10.83 6.18
N SER A 14 -9.80 -11.40 7.16
CA SER A 14 -10.11 -12.81 7.22
C SER A 14 -11.08 -13.21 6.11
N ARG A 15 -11.12 -14.51 5.77
CA ARG A 15 -12.12 -15.06 4.83
C ARG A 15 -13.55 -14.77 5.29
N LYS A 16 -13.82 -14.80 6.60
CA LYS A 16 -15.12 -14.48 7.18
C LYS A 16 -15.52 -13.03 6.90
N GLU A 17 -14.60 -12.09 7.07
CA GLU A 17 -14.85 -10.68 6.78
C GLU A 17 -15.06 -10.43 5.29
N LEU A 18 -14.24 -11.02 4.43
CA LEU A 18 -14.40 -10.90 2.98
C LEU A 18 -15.73 -11.49 2.50
N ASN A 19 -16.14 -12.64 3.02
CA ASN A 19 -17.44 -13.24 2.70
C ASN A 19 -18.61 -12.39 3.20
N PHE A 20 -18.49 -11.81 4.40
CA PHE A 20 -19.47 -10.86 4.90
C PHE A 20 -19.56 -9.62 4.00
N ALA A 21 -18.43 -9.05 3.62
CA ALA A 21 -18.36 -7.89 2.75
C ALA A 21 -18.97 -8.17 1.37
N ARG A 22 -18.70 -9.35 0.81
CA ARG A 22 -19.30 -9.83 -0.44
C ARG A 22 -20.81 -9.94 -0.33
N LYS A 23 -21.31 -10.62 0.71
CA LYS A 23 -22.75 -10.88 0.88
C LYS A 23 -23.56 -9.60 1.14
N ASN A 24 -22.99 -8.67 1.90
CA ASN A 24 -23.70 -7.47 2.36
C ASN A 24 -23.31 -6.19 1.60
N ASN A 25 -22.48 -6.31 0.56
CA ASN A 25 -21.96 -5.20 -0.22
C ASN A 25 -21.33 -4.08 0.65
N VAL A 26 -20.40 -4.45 1.51
CA VAL A 26 -19.71 -3.52 2.45
C VAL A 26 -18.28 -3.25 1.97
N PRO A 27 -17.83 -1.99 1.91
CA PRO A 27 -16.42 -1.70 1.67
C PRO A 27 -15.63 -1.84 2.98
N LEU A 28 -14.68 -2.77 3.03
CA LEU A 28 -13.84 -2.97 4.21
C LEU A 28 -12.67 -1.98 4.29
N THR A 29 -12.12 -1.56 3.14
CA THR A 29 -10.94 -0.69 3.08
C THR A 29 -11.13 0.49 2.13
N LEU A 30 -10.56 1.63 2.47
CA LEU A 30 -10.48 2.79 1.58
C LEU A 30 -9.02 3.21 1.47
N ASP A 31 -8.56 3.46 0.25
CA ASP A 31 -7.31 4.18 0.03
C ASP A 31 -7.65 5.67 -0.12
N LEU A 32 -7.10 6.52 0.74
CA LEU A 32 -7.39 7.96 0.74
C LEU A 32 -6.07 8.72 0.55
N ALA A 33 -6.01 9.52 -0.50
CA ALA A 33 -4.97 10.53 -0.63
C ALA A 33 -5.37 11.80 0.10
N ILE A 34 -4.43 12.36 0.85
CA ILE A 34 -4.59 13.65 1.51
C ILE A 34 -3.73 14.70 0.80
N PRO A 35 -4.19 15.96 0.73
CA PRO A 35 -3.38 17.04 0.15
C PRO A 35 -2.07 17.18 0.90
N SER A 36 -0.96 17.05 0.18
CA SER A 36 0.36 17.20 0.75
C SER A 36 1.42 17.41 -0.33
N GLY A 37 2.50 18.12 0.01
CA GLY A 37 3.70 18.16 -0.82
C GLY A 37 4.50 16.86 -0.72
N CYS A 38 5.59 16.74 -1.48
CA CYS A 38 6.58 15.67 -1.29
C CYS A 38 8.00 16.19 -1.54
N LEU A 39 8.92 15.88 -0.63
CA LEU A 39 10.34 16.26 -0.78
C LEU A 39 11.12 15.31 -1.70
N ASN A 40 10.52 14.17 -2.08
CA ASN A 40 11.14 13.18 -2.94
C ASN A 40 10.65 13.30 -4.38
N ASN A 41 11.53 13.03 -5.35
CA ASN A 41 11.23 13.11 -6.77
C ASN A 41 11.44 11.75 -7.45
N CYS A 42 10.68 10.75 -6.98
CA CYS A 42 10.91 9.36 -7.38
C CYS A 42 10.59 9.11 -8.86
N SER A 43 11.44 8.37 -9.58
CA SER A 43 11.25 8.05 -11.01
C SER A 43 9.96 7.26 -11.32
N PHE A 44 9.47 6.52 -10.34
CA PHE A 44 8.24 5.73 -10.41
C PHE A 44 6.99 6.48 -9.92
N CYS A 45 7.13 7.69 -9.37
CA CYS A 45 5.97 8.45 -8.90
C CYS A 45 5.07 8.83 -10.08
N GLY A 46 3.80 8.42 -10.01
CA GLY A 46 2.77 8.75 -11.00
C GLY A 46 2.16 10.13 -10.78
N TYR A 47 2.18 10.63 -9.53
CA TYR A 47 1.48 11.84 -9.10
C TYR A 47 2.28 13.14 -9.22
N ARG A 48 3.51 13.06 -9.72
CA ARG A 48 4.35 14.24 -9.82
C ARG A 48 3.72 15.26 -10.78
N ASN A 49 3.45 16.46 -10.27
CA ASN A 49 2.88 17.59 -11.01
C ASN A 49 1.52 17.24 -11.64
N THR A 50 0.75 16.35 -11.02
CA THR A 50 -0.59 15.97 -11.51
C THR A 50 -1.70 16.59 -10.68
N GLN A 51 -1.40 17.20 -9.53
CA GLN A 51 -2.40 17.85 -8.68
C GLN A 51 -2.94 19.08 -9.41
N THR A 52 -4.21 19.05 -9.77
CA THR A 52 -4.95 20.19 -10.30
C THR A 52 -6.28 20.30 -9.56
N GLY A 53 -6.66 21.51 -9.17
CA GLY A 53 -7.87 21.77 -8.38
C GLY A 53 -7.61 21.90 -6.88
N GLU A 54 -8.68 22.17 -6.15
CA GLU A 54 -8.65 22.42 -4.71
C GLU A 54 -8.59 21.12 -3.91
N GLY A 55 -7.55 20.99 -3.07
CA GLY A 55 -7.38 19.85 -2.18
C GLY A 55 -8.48 19.76 -1.12
N LEU A 56 -8.70 18.56 -0.59
CA LEU A 56 -9.63 18.30 0.50
C LEU A 56 -9.26 19.06 1.77
N THR A 57 -10.24 19.70 2.38
CA THR A 57 -10.13 20.31 3.70
C THR A 57 -10.16 19.24 4.80
N LEU A 58 -9.67 19.57 6.00
CA LEU A 58 -9.75 18.68 7.16
C LEU A 58 -11.19 18.24 7.46
N LYS A 59 -12.16 19.16 7.31
CA LYS A 59 -13.58 18.87 7.53
C LYS A 59 -14.11 17.83 6.53
N GLU A 60 -13.76 17.96 5.25
CA GLU A 60 -14.13 16.99 4.23
C GLU A 60 -13.49 15.62 4.49
N ILE A 61 -12.24 15.58 4.94
CA ILE A 61 -11.56 14.32 5.31
C ILE A 61 -12.26 13.65 6.51
N MET A 62 -12.62 14.41 7.53
CA MET A 62 -13.37 13.88 8.68
C MET A 62 -14.74 13.34 8.26
N ASP A 63 -15.47 14.06 7.40
CA ASP A 63 -16.76 13.61 6.85
C ASP A 63 -16.62 12.33 6.01
N ILE A 64 -15.55 12.19 5.21
CA ILE A 64 -15.24 10.93 4.50
C ILE A 64 -15.11 9.77 5.49
N ILE A 65 -14.36 9.96 6.58
CA ILE A 65 -14.12 8.92 7.59
C ILE A 65 -15.44 8.52 8.25
N ASP A 66 -16.28 9.48 8.62
CA ASP A 66 -17.57 9.23 9.25
C ASP A 66 -18.54 8.51 8.31
N GLN A 67 -18.63 8.95 7.05
CA GLN A 67 -19.42 8.27 6.03
C GLN A 67 -18.91 6.84 5.78
N PHE A 68 -17.58 6.65 5.72
CA PHE A 68 -16.98 5.33 5.49
C PHE A 68 -17.24 4.35 6.64
N LYS A 69 -17.15 4.83 7.89
CA LYS A 69 -17.55 4.06 9.07
C LYS A 69 -19.01 3.63 9.00
N ASN A 70 -19.92 4.53 8.62
CA ASN A 70 -21.35 4.23 8.52
C ASN A 70 -21.66 3.15 7.46
N LEU A 71 -20.76 2.93 6.49
CA LEU A 71 -20.85 1.84 5.53
C LEU A 71 -20.34 0.50 6.05
N GLY A 72 -19.81 0.44 7.27
CA GLY A 72 -19.15 -0.75 7.83
C GLY A 72 -17.66 -0.85 7.49
N GLY A 73 -17.05 0.27 7.07
CA GLY A 73 -15.62 0.38 6.82
C GLY A 73 -14.78 0.01 8.04
N LYS A 74 -13.61 -0.61 7.80
CA LYS A 74 -12.72 -1.11 8.86
C LYS A 74 -11.35 -0.46 8.87
N SER A 75 -10.78 -0.17 7.71
CA SER A 75 -9.47 0.47 7.62
C SER A 75 -9.40 1.51 6.51
N ILE A 76 -8.61 2.55 6.75
CA ILE A 76 -8.27 3.52 5.71
C ILE A 76 -6.75 3.58 5.60
N LYS A 77 -6.26 3.40 4.37
CA LYS A 77 -4.86 3.53 4.02
C LYS A 77 -4.64 4.95 3.51
N ILE A 78 -3.91 5.73 4.28
CA ILE A 78 -3.48 7.04 3.85
C ILE A 78 -2.30 6.85 2.92
N LEU A 79 -2.64 6.87 1.63
CA LEU A 79 -1.70 6.91 0.53
C LEU A 79 -1.40 8.37 0.19
N GLY A 80 -0.38 8.60 -0.63
CA GLY A 80 0.02 9.95 -0.97
C GLY A 80 0.17 10.13 -2.47
N GLU A 81 -0.57 11.11 -3.00
CA GLU A 81 -0.09 11.92 -4.13
C GLU A 81 1.11 12.81 -3.71
N GLY A 82 1.33 12.94 -2.40
CA GLY A 82 2.51 13.51 -1.75
C GLY A 82 3.08 12.63 -0.62
N GLU A 83 3.62 13.27 0.42
CA GLU A 83 4.08 12.64 1.67
C GLU A 83 3.11 12.99 2.81
N PRO A 84 2.30 12.04 3.31
CA PRO A 84 1.25 12.36 4.28
C PRO A 84 1.75 13.06 5.55
N LEU A 85 2.96 12.74 6.02
CA LEU A 85 3.54 13.37 7.21
C LEU A 85 3.97 14.83 7.00
N LEU A 86 3.89 15.39 5.78
CA LEU A 86 4.03 16.85 5.57
C LEU A 86 2.71 17.61 5.76
N ASN A 87 1.58 16.91 5.86
CA ASN A 87 0.30 17.55 6.18
C ASN A 87 0.21 17.75 7.71
N LYS A 88 0.10 19.00 8.15
CA LYS A 88 0.03 19.40 9.57
C LYS A 88 -1.15 18.80 10.34
N ASP A 89 -2.22 18.40 9.65
CA ASP A 89 -3.43 17.85 10.27
C ASP A 89 -3.46 16.32 10.27
N ILE A 90 -2.41 15.65 9.77
CA ILE A 90 -2.37 14.17 9.67
C ILE A 90 -2.57 13.45 11.01
N LEU A 91 -2.01 13.99 12.10
CA LEU A 91 -2.18 13.40 13.43
C LEU A 91 -3.62 13.53 13.93
N LYS A 92 -4.31 14.65 13.61
CA LYS A 92 -5.73 14.83 13.92
C LYS A 92 -6.61 13.88 13.10
N ILE A 93 -6.23 13.63 11.84
CA ILE A 93 -6.91 12.66 10.98
C ILE A 93 -6.81 11.25 11.60
N PHE A 94 -5.62 10.83 12.04
CA PHE A 94 -5.44 9.54 12.70
C PHE A 94 -6.20 9.42 14.03
N GLU A 95 -6.21 10.49 14.83
CA GLU A 95 -7.02 10.55 16.05
C GLU A 95 -8.51 10.35 15.74
N HIS A 96 -9.04 11.04 14.72
CA HIS A 96 -10.44 10.93 14.31
C HIS A 96 -10.78 9.52 13.82
N MET A 97 -9.90 8.89 13.04
CA MET A 97 -10.05 7.49 12.62
C MET A 97 -10.07 6.54 13.81
N TYR A 98 -9.12 6.69 14.73
CA TYR A 98 -9.01 5.87 15.94
C TYR A 98 -10.28 5.97 16.80
N ARG A 99 -10.78 7.18 17.05
CA ARG A 99 -12.04 7.42 17.80
C ARG A 99 -13.27 6.81 17.11
N ASN A 100 -13.21 6.67 15.79
CA ASN A 100 -14.26 6.05 15.00
C ASN A 100 -14.11 4.53 14.84
N GLY A 101 -13.11 3.91 15.46
CA GLY A 101 -12.85 2.47 15.33
C GLY A 101 -12.34 2.06 13.95
N ILE A 102 -11.85 3.02 13.15
CA ILE A 102 -11.25 2.79 11.84
C ILE A 102 -9.75 2.63 12.02
N LYS A 103 -9.18 1.51 11.55
CA LYS A 103 -7.75 1.25 11.61
C LYS A 103 -6.99 2.15 10.61
N PRO A 104 -6.07 3.02 11.07
CA PRO A 104 -5.22 3.81 10.19
C PRO A 104 -4.01 3.01 9.69
N VAL A 105 -3.74 3.15 8.39
CA VAL A 105 -2.50 2.67 7.77
C VAL A 105 -1.82 3.84 7.07
N LEU A 106 -0.61 4.21 7.50
CA LEU A 106 0.18 5.30 6.95
C LEU A 106 1.21 4.76 5.95
N PHE A 107 1.17 5.24 4.70
CA PHE A 107 2.27 5.06 3.75
C PHE A 107 3.18 6.30 3.77
N THR A 108 4.44 6.13 4.16
CA THR A 108 5.36 7.26 4.37
C THR A 108 6.77 6.98 3.85
N CYS A 109 7.47 8.02 3.43
CA CYS A 109 8.92 8.00 3.18
C CYS A 109 9.73 7.99 4.49
N GLY A 110 9.11 8.37 5.62
CA GLY A 110 9.70 8.40 6.96
C GLY A 110 10.73 9.52 7.17
N ASP A 111 10.92 10.41 6.20
CA ASP A 111 11.86 11.51 6.30
C ASP A 111 11.48 12.54 7.37
N ILE A 112 10.18 12.78 7.59
CA ILE A 112 9.72 13.66 8.69
C ILE A 112 10.03 13.05 10.07
N ILE A 113 9.81 11.74 10.25
CA ILE A 113 10.18 11.05 11.50
C ILE A 113 11.72 11.05 11.67
N GLY A 114 12.45 10.91 10.57
CA GLY A 114 13.91 10.84 10.57
C GLY A 114 14.61 12.19 10.76
N ASP A 115 13.98 13.30 10.42
CA ASP A 115 14.59 14.63 10.40
C ASP A 115 13.98 15.52 11.48
N GLU A 116 14.75 15.77 12.54
CA GLU A 116 14.30 16.56 13.69
C GLU A 116 13.87 17.99 13.33
N LYS A 117 14.53 18.59 12.34
CA LYS A 117 14.17 19.95 11.91
C LYS A 117 12.83 19.94 11.17
N LEU A 118 12.60 18.95 10.30
CA LEU A 118 11.32 18.81 9.60
C LEU A 118 10.19 18.43 10.56
N ALA A 119 10.43 17.51 11.50
CA ALA A 119 9.47 17.15 12.53
C ALA A 119 9.02 18.39 13.32
N LYS A 120 9.98 19.19 13.79
CA LYS A 120 9.70 20.40 14.57
C LYS A 120 8.97 21.46 13.75
N ASN A 121 9.38 21.66 12.49
CA ASN A 121 8.76 22.67 11.62
C ASN A 121 7.32 22.32 11.21
N VAL A 122 7.00 21.04 11.03
CA VAL A 122 5.68 20.62 10.52
C VAL A 122 4.70 20.32 11.65
N HIS A 123 5.15 19.65 12.72
CA HIS A 123 4.29 19.14 13.78
C HIS A 123 4.57 19.74 15.15
N ASP A 124 5.56 20.63 15.27
CA ASP A 124 6.08 21.13 16.55
C ASP A 124 6.63 20.03 17.48
N MET A 125 6.98 18.87 16.92
CA MET A 125 7.40 17.65 17.63
C MET A 125 8.76 17.15 17.14
N ASN A 126 9.41 16.30 17.94
CA ASN A 126 10.55 15.49 17.50
C ASN A 126 10.09 14.17 16.85
N GLY A 127 11.01 13.45 16.21
CA GLY A 127 10.68 12.19 15.52
C GLY A 127 10.09 11.12 16.43
N LYS A 128 10.54 11.05 17.69
CA LYS A 128 10.04 10.07 18.67
C LYS A 128 8.62 10.40 19.11
N GLU A 129 8.31 11.67 19.38
CA GLU A 129 6.97 12.13 19.75
C GLU A 129 5.94 11.84 18.65
N ILE A 130 6.32 12.02 17.38
CA ILE A 130 5.47 11.61 16.24
C ILE A 130 5.22 10.10 16.30
N VAL A 131 6.24 9.28 16.50
CA VAL A 131 6.09 7.82 16.62
C VAL A 131 5.21 7.44 17.82
N ASP A 132 5.38 8.09 18.97
CA ASP A 132 4.55 7.87 20.14
C ASP A 132 3.06 8.18 19.84
N LYS A 133 2.77 9.22 19.06
CA LYS A 133 1.41 9.50 18.56
C LYS A 133 0.89 8.44 17.59
N LEU A 134 1.73 7.95 16.67
CA LEU A 134 1.34 6.86 15.76
C LEU A 134 0.99 5.59 16.56
N VAL A 135 1.74 5.27 17.61
CA VAL A 135 1.41 4.16 18.53
C VAL A 135 0.12 4.44 19.29
N GLN A 136 -0.04 5.65 19.84
CA GLN A 136 -1.25 6.06 20.59
C GLN A 136 -2.51 5.88 19.75
N PHE A 137 -2.47 6.22 18.46
CA PHE A 137 -3.62 6.09 17.55
C PHE A 137 -3.65 4.76 16.80
N ASN A 138 -2.86 3.78 17.23
CA ASN A 138 -2.81 2.43 16.69
C ASN A 138 -2.57 2.40 15.16
N VAL A 139 -1.69 3.27 14.65
CA VAL A 139 -1.38 3.39 13.22
C VAL A 139 -0.42 2.29 12.79
N THR A 140 -0.78 1.57 11.72
CA THR A 140 0.16 0.71 11.01
C THR A 140 0.99 1.55 10.03
N VAL A 141 2.30 1.37 10.02
CA VAL A 141 3.22 2.16 9.19
C VAL A 141 3.82 1.33 8.07
N MET A 142 3.58 1.73 6.82
CA MET A 142 4.18 1.21 5.60
C MET A 142 5.31 2.14 5.15
N LEU A 143 6.53 1.87 5.62
CA LEU A 143 7.71 2.68 5.33
C LEU A 143 8.26 2.38 3.93
N LYS A 144 8.42 3.40 3.08
CA LYS A 144 8.94 3.21 1.71
C LYS A 144 10.40 2.76 1.74
N LYS A 145 10.67 1.59 1.16
CA LYS A 145 12.01 1.00 1.00
C LYS A 145 12.28 0.74 -0.48
N LYS A 146 13.30 1.39 -1.02
CA LYS A 146 13.62 1.38 -2.47
C LYS A 146 14.84 0.51 -2.77
N LYS A 147 15.98 0.80 -2.16
CA LYS A 147 17.29 0.16 -2.36
C LYS A 147 18.13 0.32 -1.08
N LYS A 148 19.30 -0.31 -0.96
CA LYS A 148 20.27 0.00 0.12
C LYS A 148 20.63 1.49 0.15
N ASN A 149 20.96 2.08 -1.00
CA ASN A 149 21.07 3.53 -1.17
C ASN A 149 19.84 4.04 -1.95
N GLN A 150 18.92 4.68 -1.25
CA GLN A 150 17.64 5.12 -1.80
C GLN A 150 17.69 6.50 -2.46
N ASP A 151 18.78 7.24 -2.26
CA ASP A 151 18.91 8.63 -2.69
C ASP A 151 18.78 8.74 -4.22
N GLU A 152 19.32 7.77 -4.95
CA GLU A 152 19.23 7.67 -6.41
C GLU A 152 17.78 7.55 -6.91
N ILE A 153 17.00 6.66 -6.28
CA ILE A 153 15.61 6.43 -6.71
C ILE A 153 14.72 7.58 -6.25
N SER A 154 15.05 8.22 -5.13
CA SER A 154 14.29 9.34 -4.53
C SER A 154 14.69 10.70 -5.11
N CYS A 155 15.81 10.75 -5.82
CA CYS A 155 16.48 11.98 -6.26
C CYS A 155 16.69 12.99 -5.12
N ARG A 156 17.08 12.51 -3.93
CA ARG A 156 17.32 13.32 -2.73
C ARG A 156 18.51 12.80 -1.93
N LYS A 157 19.57 13.61 -1.86
CA LYS A 157 20.79 13.31 -1.08
C LYS A 157 20.47 13.29 0.42
N GLY A 158 20.99 12.31 1.15
CA GLY A 158 20.82 12.14 2.59
C GLY A 158 19.51 11.45 3.00
N TYR A 159 18.58 11.21 2.08
CA TYR A 159 17.27 10.62 2.38
C TYR A 159 17.38 9.25 3.05
N SER A 160 18.32 8.41 2.61
CA SER A 160 18.50 7.07 3.15
C SER A 160 18.75 7.06 4.66
N LYS A 161 19.58 8.00 5.16
CA LYS A 161 19.89 8.13 6.60
C LYS A 161 18.66 8.52 7.42
N LEU A 162 17.86 9.46 6.91
CA LEU A 162 16.62 9.89 7.55
C LEU A 162 15.63 8.73 7.67
N ARG A 163 15.41 8.01 6.58
CA ARG A 163 14.53 6.83 6.55
C ARG A 163 15.04 5.74 7.50
N ASP A 164 16.34 5.47 7.55
CA ASP A 164 16.93 4.46 8.44
C ASP A 164 16.73 4.84 9.91
N ARG A 165 16.88 6.12 10.26
CA ARG A 165 16.56 6.64 11.58
C ARG A 165 15.09 6.45 11.93
N ALA A 166 14.17 6.74 11.00
CA ALA A 166 12.74 6.51 11.20
C ALA A 166 12.43 5.02 11.42
N LEU A 167 13.03 4.12 10.63
CA LEU A 167 12.89 2.68 10.83
C LEU A 167 13.35 2.25 12.23
N LYS A 168 14.47 2.78 12.71
CA LYS A 168 14.97 2.51 14.06
C LYS A 168 13.94 2.92 15.12
N LEU A 169 13.43 4.15 15.06
CA LEU A 169 12.43 4.65 16.03
C LEU A 169 11.14 3.82 16.01
N LEU A 170 10.64 3.44 14.82
CA LEU A 170 9.44 2.60 14.68
C LEU A 170 9.63 1.20 15.28
N LYS A 171 10.83 0.61 15.14
CA LYS A 171 11.17 -0.69 15.75
C LYS A 171 11.34 -0.59 17.26
N GLU A 172 11.97 0.47 17.76
CA GLU A 172 12.14 0.73 19.19
C GLU A 172 10.79 0.91 19.89
N ALA A 173 9.83 1.57 19.22
CA ALA A 173 8.45 1.70 19.68
C ALA A 173 7.64 0.39 19.57
N GLY A 174 8.21 -0.68 19.00
CA GLY A 174 7.64 -2.02 19.01
C GLY A 174 6.59 -2.31 17.93
N LEU A 175 6.47 -1.49 16.88
CA LEU A 175 5.46 -1.70 15.82
C LEU A 175 5.61 -3.06 15.11
N ASN A 176 6.81 -3.65 15.11
CA ASN A 176 7.07 -4.98 14.55
C ASN A 176 6.94 -6.13 15.57
N LYS A 177 6.39 -5.89 16.76
CA LYS A 177 6.17 -6.94 17.78
C LYS A 177 4.76 -7.55 17.74
N PHE A 178 3.83 -6.93 17.00
CA PHE A 178 2.44 -7.37 16.87
C PHE A 178 2.28 -8.44 15.78
N TYR A 179 1.23 -9.27 15.89
CA TYR A 179 0.82 -10.24 14.87
C TYR A 179 -0.68 -10.13 14.63
N PRO A 180 -1.14 -9.68 13.45
CA PRO A 180 -0.36 -9.13 12.33
C PRO A 180 0.46 -7.89 12.72
N THR A 181 1.55 -7.62 11.99
CA THR A 181 2.48 -6.53 12.32
C THR A 181 1.89 -5.14 12.05
N HIS A 182 2.34 -4.13 12.80
CA HIS A 182 2.03 -2.72 12.54
C HIS A 182 3.17 -2.01 11.79
N LEU A 183 4.17 -2.76 11.31
CA LEU A 183 5.26 -2.23 10.51
C LEU A 183 5.39 -3.01 9.21
N GLY A 184 5.50 -2.29 8.10
CA GLY A 184 5.73 -2.87 6.79
C GLY A 184 6.69 -2.04 5.95
N PHE A 185 7.20 -2.66 4.89
CA PHE A 185 7.91 -1.97 3.83
C PHE A 185 7.01 -1.85 2.59
N GLY A 186 6.88 -0.63 2.07
CA GLY A 186 6.36 -0.38 0.73
C GLY A 186 7.50 -0.37 -0.28
N ILE A 187 7.57 -1.36 -1.15
CA ILE A 187 8.67 -1.54 -2.11
C ILE A 187 8.10 -1.56 -3.53
N VAL A 188 8.46 -0.58 -4.35
CA VAL A 188 8.15 -0.61 -5.79
C VAL A 188 9.23 -1.40 -6.51
N ILE A 189 8.83 -2.37 -7.33
CA ILE A 189 9.74 -3.24 -8.09
C ILE A 189 10.24 -2.48 -9.33
N LEU A 190 11.55 -2.28 -9.42
CA LEU A 190 12.21 -1.53 -10.48
C LEU A 190 13.44 -2.27 -11.00
N LYS A 191 13.85 -2.00 -12.23
CA LYS A 191 15.13 -2.45 -12.79
C LYS A 191 16.32 -2.14 -11.89
N LYS A 192 16.26 -1.01 -11.17
CA LYS A 192 17.34 -0.52 -10.31
C LYS A 192 17.48 -1.25 -8.97
N ASN A 193 16.44 -1.98 -8.51
CA ASN A 193 16.43 -2.58 -7.17
C ASN A 193 16.05 -4.07 -7.12
N TYR A 194 15.50 -4.65 -8.20
CA TYR A 194 14.90 -5.99 -8.13
C TYR A 194 15.85 -7.10 -7.65
N ARG A 195 17.16 -6.95 -7.89
CA ARG A 195 18.18 -7.90 -7.42
C ARG A 195 18.37 -7.89 -5.90
N GLU A 196 18.08 -6.77 -5.23
CA GLU A 196 18.16 -6.65 -3.77
C GLU A 196 16.86 -7.08 -3.07
N ILE A 197 15.77 -7.24 -3.82
CA ILE A 197 14.44 -7.52 -3.27
C ILE A 197 14.41 -8.85 -2.48
N PRO A 198 14.94 -9.98 -2.97
CA PRO A 198 14.90 -11.24 -2.21
C PRO A 198 15.52 -11.12 -0.81
N ASN A 199 16.69 -10.49 -0.69
CA ASN A 199 17.36 -10.28 0.60
C ASN A 199 16.56 -9.36 1.51
N ASN A 200 16.02 -8.26 0.95
CA ASN A 200 15.18 -7.33 1.70
C ASN A 200 13.87 -7.98 2.18
N TYR A 201 13.27 -8.84 1.36
CA TYR A 201 12.06 -9.58 1.65
C TYR A 201 12.28 -10.59 2.77
N GLU A 202 13.35 -11.39 2.70
CA GLU A 202 13.71 -12.35 3.74
C GLU A 202 14.02 -11.64 5.08
N MET A 203 14.78 -10.54 5.04
CA MET A 203 15.05 -9.71 6.22
C MET A 203 13.75 -9.19 6.85
N ALA A 204 12.80 -8.72 6.03
CA ALA A 204 11.52 -8.21 6.51
C ALA A 204 10.72 -9.31 7.22
N ILE A 205 10.67 -10.54 6.67
CA ILE A 205 10.03 -11.68 7.33
C ILE A 205 10.68 -11.98 8.68
N LYS A 206 12.01 -12.06 8.74
CA LYS A 206 12.76 -12.34 10.00
C LYS A 206 12.47 -11.32 11.09
N GLU A 207 12.29 -10.06 10.71
CA GLU A 207 12.06 -8.95 11.63
C GLU A 207 10.58 -8.67 11.91
N ASN A 208 9.66 -9.50 11.40
CA ASN A 208 8.21 -9.29 11.47
C ASN A 208 7.77 -7.92 10.92
N ILE A 209 8.32 -7.58 9.74
CA ILE A 209 7.96 -6.40 8.95
C ILE A 209 7.29 -6.89 7.67
N TYR A 210 6.06 -6.44 7.37
CA TYR A 210 5.35 -6.91 6.19
C TYR A 210 5.94 -6.36 4.89
N PRO A 211 6.44 -7.19 3.96
CA PRO A 211 7.07 -6.72 2.73
C PRO A 211 6.03 -6.55 1.59
N LEU A 212 5.39 -5.38 1.52
CA LEU A 212 4.49 -5.07 0.41
C LEU A 212 5.28 -4.73 -0.86
N LEU A 213 5.41 -5.73 -1.74
CA LEU A 213 6.05 -5.61 -3.04
C LEU A 213 5.05 -5.25 -4.12
N CYS A 214 5.21 -4.07 -4.71
CA CYS A 214 4.31 -3.50 -5.69
C CYS A 214 5.01 -3.45 -7.07
N PRO A 215 4.61 -4.26 -8.05
CA PRO A 215 4.90 -3.97 -9.45
C PRO A 215 4.37 -2.58 -9.81
N LEU A 216 4.96 -1.93 -10.80
CA LEU A 216 4.61 -0.54 -11.17
C LEU A 216 3.09 -0.31 -11.22
N MET A 217 2.62 0.70 -10.50
CA MET A 217 1.23 1.14 -10.56
C MET A 217 1.02 1.94 -11.86
N PRO A 218 0.03 1.59 -12.71
CA PRO A 218 -0.23 2.31 -13.95
C PRO A 218 -1.02 3.61 -13.70
N ILE A 219 -0.38 4.57 -13.06
CA ILE A 219 -0.93 5.87 -12.67
C ILE A 219 -0.09 7.02 -13.26
N GLY A 220 -0.74 8.15 -13.54
CA GLY A 220 -0.13 9.33 -14.18
C GLY A 220 0.82 8.97 -15.32
N ARG A 221 2.06 9.48 -15.31
CA ARG A 221 3.08 9.19 -16.34
C ARG A 221 3.43 7.71 -16.49
N VAL A 222 3.22 6.90 -15.45
CA VAL A 222 3.48 5.45 -15.46
C VAL A 222 2.40 4.69 -16.24
N LYS A 223 1.31 5.35 -16.68
CA LYS A 223 0.38 4.84 -17.70
C LYS A 223 1.03 4.71 -19.08
N GLY A 224 2.11 5.43 -19.37
CA GLY A 224 2.84 5.31 -20.63
C GLY A 224 3.71 4.05 -20.71
N LYS A 225 3.49 3.19 -21.72
CA LYS A 225 4.28 1.96 -21.92
C LYS A 225 5.79 2.26 -22.00
N ARG A 226 6.18 3.27 -22.79
CA ARG A 226 7.60 3.70 -22.92
C ARG A 226 8.25 4.02 -21.57
N TRP A 227 7.51 4.64 -20.65
CA TRP A 227 8.02 4.96 -19.31
C TRP A 227 8.15 3.71 -18.46
N ARG A 228 7.15 2.81 -18.49
CA ARG A 228 7.21 1.53 -17.78
C ARG A 228 8.37 0.67 -18.26
N ASP A 229 8.55 0.53 -19.57
CA ASP A 229 9.64 -0.26 -20.14
C ASP A 229 11.01 0.29 -19.73
N ARG A 230 11.13 1.60 -19.53
CA ARG A 230 12.38 2.25 -19.09
C ARG A 230 12.76 1.89 -17.65
N ILE A 231 11.80 1.84 -16.71
CA ILE A 231 12.10 1.73 -15.28
C ILE A 231 11.69 0.40 -14.64
N GLY A 232 10.70 -0.28 -15.20
CA GLY A 232 10.16 -1.55 -14.73
C GLY A 232 10.93 -2.74 -15.27
N ILE A 233 10.86 -3.85 -14.54
CA ILE A 233 11.44 -5.13 -14.97
C ILE A 233 10.58 -5.77 -16.07
N ASP A 234 11.18 -6.66 -16.85
CA ASP A 234 10.43 -7.41 -17.85
C ASP A 234 9.57 -8.54 -17.22
N PRO A 235 8.60 -9.10 -17.97
CA PRO A 235 7.73 -10.17 -17.49
C PRO A 235 8.45 -11.41 -16.94
N GLN A 236 9.56 -11.83 -17.57
CA GLN A 236 10.30 -13.03 -17.17
C GLN A 236 11.02 -12.78 -15.85
N GLN A 237 11.65 -11.61 -15.71
CA GLN A 237 12.25 -11.15 -14.46
C GLN A 237 11.22 -11.12 -13.31
N LEU A 238 9.99 -10.69 -13.58
CA LEU A 238 8.93 -10.66 -12.57
C LEU A 238 8.53 -12.07 -12.11
N ILE A 239 8.37 -13.01 -13.04
CA ILE A 239 8.03 -14.41 -12.73
C ILE A 239 9.15 -15.04 -11.89
N GLU A 240 10.41 -14.84 -12.27
CA GLU A 240 11.57 -15.35 -11.53
C GLU A 240 11.69 -14.75 -10.14
N LEU A 241 11.51 -13.43 -10.03
CA LEU A 241 11.51 -12.74 -8.76
C LEU A 241 10.40 -13.28 -7.86
N ALA A 242 9.17 -13.34 -8.38
CA ALA A 242 8.02 -13.88 -7.66
C ALA A 242 8.28 -15.31 -7.16
N SER A 243 8.75 -16.20 -8.04
CA SER A 243 9.06 -17.59 -7.69
C SER A 243 10.06 -17.67 -6.53
N LYS A 244 11.14 -16.85 -6.57
CA LYS A 244 12.12 -16.77 -5.47
C LYS A 244 11.48 -16.33 -4.16
N LEU A 245 10.58 -15.35 -4.19
CA LEU A 245 9.90 -14.83 -3.00
C LEU A 245 8.97 -15.87 -2.37
N TYR A 246 8.21 -16.60 -3.19
CA TYR A 246 7.38 -17.70 -2.70
C TYR A 246 8.24 -18.82 -2.10
N ILE A 247 9.33 -19.22 -2.76
CA ILE A 247 10.29 -20.21 -2.21
C ILE A 247 10.84 -19.74 -0.86
N ILE A 248 11.24 -18.47 -0.73
CA ILE A 248 11.67 -17.90 0.56
C ILE A 248 10.55 -18.04 1.59
N SER A 249 9.33 -17.66 1.24
CA SER A 249 8.17 -17.72 2.14
C SER A 249 7.90 -19.11 2.70
N TYR A 250 7.96 -20.13 1.84
CA TYR A 250 7.81 -21.53 2.25
C TYR A 250 8.85 -21.95 3.30
N LYS A 251 10.10 -21.49 3.17
CA LYS A 251 11.15 -21.75 4.18
C LYS A 251 10.81 -21.19 5.57
N TYR A 252 9.96 -20.17 5.66
CA TYR A 252 9.49 -19.57 6.91
C TYR A 252 8.10 -20.04 7.34
N GLY A 253 7.56 -21.08 6.68
CA GLY A 253 6.24 -21.66 6.95
C GLY A 253 5.07 -20.78 6.51
N ILE A 254 5.30 -19.86 5.57
CA ILE A 254 4.27 -19.03 4.95
C ILE A 254 3.87 -19.71 3.65
N ASP A 255 2.70 -20.35 3.66
CA ASP A 255 2.11 -21.03 2.51
C ASP A 255 1.18 -20.06 1.76
N PHE A 256 1.19 -20.06 0.43
CA PHE A 256 0.27 -19.26 -0.36
C PHE A 256 -0.55 -20.18 -1.26
N VAL A 257 -1.88 -20.06 -1.16
CA VAL A 257 -2.80 -20.83 -2.00
C VAL A 257 -2.63 -20.47 -3.48
N GLU A 258 -2.47 -19.18 -3.79
CA GLU A 258 -2.25 -18.67 -5.14
C GLU A 258 -1.26 -17.51 -5.12
N PRO A 259 -0.48 -17.30 -6.19
CA PRO A 259 0.30 -16.09 -6.35
C PRO A 259 -0.57 -14.84 -6.35
N ALA A 260 -0.17 -13.84 -5.57
CA ALA A 260 -0.74 -12.49 -5.63
C ALA A 260 -0.03 -11.65 -6.70
N ASP A 261 -0.78 -10.72 -7.30
CA ASP A 261 -0.25 -9.66 -8.18
C ASP A 261 0.70 -8.68 -7.45
N PHE A 262 0.77 -8.78 -6.13
CA PHE A 262 1.81 -8.21 -5.28
C PHE A 262 2.70 -9.37 -4.83
N PRO A 263 3.82 -9.65 -5.53
CA PRO A 263 4.56 -10.91 -5.39
C PRO A 263 5.06 -11.17 -3.97
N GLY A 264 4.86 -12.39 -3.46
CA GLY A 264 5.22 -12.76 -2.08
C GLY A 264 4.34 -12.09 -1.02
N GLY A 265 3.23 -11.47 -1.41
CA GLY A 265 2.30 -10.81 -0.52
C GLY A 265 0.90 -11.41 -0.60
N LYS A 266 -0.05 -10.73 0.06
CA LYS A 266 -1.47 -11.04 -0.04
C LYS A 266 -2.12 -10.41 -1.27
N PRO A 267 -3.24 -10.98 -1.75
CA PRO A 267 -4.01 -10.37 -2.83
C PRO A 267 -4.58 -8.99 -2.47
N CYS A 268 -4.95 -8.21 -3.48
CA CYS A 268 -5.36 -6.82 -3.32
C CYS A 268 -6.74 -6.67 -2.68
N ASP A 269 -6.81 -6.08 -1.48
CA ASP A 269 -8.08 -5.83 -0.80
C ASP A 269 -8.88 -4.68 -1.41
N ILE A 270 -8.24 -3.73 -2.10
CA ILE A 270 -8.95 -2.69 -2.85
C ILE A 270 -9.77 -3.32 -3.96
N SER A 271 -9.21 -4.29 -4.70
CA SER A 271 -9.96 -5.01 -5.74
C SER A 271 -11.18 -5.72 -5.14
N ARG A 272 -11.01 -6.41 -4.01
CA ARG A 272 -12.06 -7.18 -3.33
C ARG A 272 -13.18 -6.30 -2.77
N ALA A 273 -12.82 -5.43 -1.84
CA ALA A 273 -13.76 -4.76 -0.93
C ALA A 273 -13.29 -3.35 -0.56
N GLY A 274 -12.68 -2.61 -1.49
CA GLY A 274 -12.31 -1.23 -1.22
C GLY A 274 -12.39 -0.31 -2.42
N PHE A 275 -11.92 0.92 -2.31
CA PHE A 275 -11.89 1.90 -3.40
C PHE A 275 -10.90 3.03 -3.07
N TYR A 276 -10.74 3.99 -3.97
CA TYR A 276 -9.78 5.09 -3.81
C TYR A 276 -10.47 6.46 -3.86
N ILE A 277 -10.04 7.38 -3.00
CA ILE A 277 -10.38 8.80 -3.08
C ILE A 277 -9.08 9.61 -3.21
N GLY A 278 -8.99 10.43 -4.26
CA GLY A 278 -7.89 11.34 -4.50
C GLY A 278 -7.91 12.57 -3.60
N ASP A 279 -6.79 13.29 -3.55
CA ASP A 279 -6.61 14.45 -2.67
C ASP A 279 -7.52 15.65 -3.01
N THR A 280 -8.14 15.66 -4.19
CA THR A 280 -9.14 16.65 -4.64
C THR A 280 -10.59 16.16 -4.51
N GLY A 281 -10.82 15.07 -3.76
CA GLY A 281 -12.15 14.51 -3.48
C GLY A 281 -12.71 13.62 -4.57
N HIS A 282 -11.97 13.41 -5.66
CA HIS A 282 -12.35 12.50 -6.73
C HIS A 282 -12.41 11.06 -6.24
N ILE A 283 -13.53 10.38 -6.51
CA ILE A 283 -13.76 8.98 -6.12
C ILE A 283 -13.46 8.08 -7.32
N TYR A 284 -12.72 6.98 -7.12
CA TYR A 284 -12.31 6.04 -8.16
C TYR A 284 -12.60 4.60 -7.77
N LEU A 285 -12.80 3.73 -8.76
CA LEU A 285 -12.93 2.28 -8.59
C LEU A 285 -11.70 1.68 -7.87
N CYS A 286 -10.53 2.21 -8.23
CA CYS A 286 -9.20 1.95 -7.72
C CYS A 286 -8.31 3.10 -8.22
N GLU A 287 -7.18 3.34 -7.56
CA GLU A 287 -6.17 4.33 -7.92
C GLU A 287 -5.77 4.32 -9.42
N SER A 288 -5.77 3.14 -10.04
CA SER A 288 -5.36 2.91 -11.43
C SER A 288 -6.51 2.85 -12.45
N GLU A 289 -7.74 3.09 -12.01
CA GLU A 289 -8.95 2.85 -12.80
C GLU A 289 -9.82 4.12 -12.90
N GLU A 290 -11.06 3.96 -13.35
CA GLU A 290 -11.95 5.05 -13.72
C GLU A 290 -12.44 5.88 -12.52
N LYS A 291 -12.67 7.18 -12.79
CA LYS A 291 -13.36 8.10 -11.90
C LYS A 291 -14.84 7.73 -11.85
N VAL A 292 -15.40 7.63 -10.65
CA VAL A 292 -16.79 7.27 -10.40
C VAL A 292 -17.64 8.46 -9.96
N GLY A 293 -17.04 9.41 -9.23
CA GLY A 293 -17.73 10.57 -8.65
C GLY A 293 -16.78 11.56 -7.96
N ASN A 294 -17.33 12.43 -7.11
CA ASN A 294 -16.59 13.34 -6.23
C ASN A 294 -17.32 13.50 -4.89
N ILE A 295 -16.59 13.46 -3.77
CA ILE A 295 -17.16 13.54 -2.42
C ILE A 295 -17.91 14.85 -2.13
N ARG A 296 -17.58 15.93 -2.85
CA ARG A 296 -18.25 17.23 -2.69
C ARG A 296 -19.68 17.22 -3.22
N THR A 297 -19.98 16.31 -4.15
CA THR A 297 -21.29 16.21 -4.82
C THR A 297 -22.02 14.92 -4.47
N ASP A 298 -21.28 13.84 -4.21
CA ASP A 298 -21.83 12.50 -4.02
C ASP A 298 -21.75 12.04 -2.56
N LYS A 299 -22.82 11.41 -2.07
CA LYS A 299 -22.76 10.63 -0.83
C LYS A 299 -21.97 9.35 -1.04
N LEU A 300 -21.14 8.98 -0.07
CA LEU A 300 -20.25 7.83 -0.18
C LEU A 300 -21.00 6.50 -0.34
N CYS A 301 -22.19 6.37 0.24
CA CYS A 301 -23.05 5.20 0.07
C CYS A 301 -23.46 4.98 -1.39
N SER A 302 -23.88 6.04 -2.08
CA SER A 302 -24.25 6.01 -3.50
C SER A 302 -23.03 5.72 -4.38
N ALA A 303 -21.89 6.36 -4.08
CA ALA A 303 -20.66 6.12 -4.80
C ALA A 303 -20.18 4.67 -4.66
N TRP A 304 -20.24 4.10 -3.45
CA TRP A 304 -19.86 2.70 -3.20
C TRP A 304 -20.77 1.71 -3.93
N LYS A 305 -22.09 1.95 -3.95
CA LYS A 305 -23.02 1.10 -4.70
C LYS A 305 -22.62 1.01 -6.17
N LYS A 306 -22.38 2.16 -6.80
CA LYS A 306 -21.90 2.26 -8.19
C LYS A 306 -20.54 1.59 -8.39
N ILE A 307 -19.59 1.80 -7.47
CA ILE A 307 -18.27 1.14 -7.50
C ILE A 307 -18.44 -0.38 -7.48
N SER A 308 -19.25 -0.92 -6.57
CA SER A 308 -19.42 -2.36 -6.43
C SER A 308 -20.05 -2.99 -7.67
N GLU A 309 -21.10 -2.37 -8.22
CA GLU A 309 -21.72 -2.78 -9.48
C GLU A 309 -20.73 -2.74 -10.65
N MET A 310 -19.93 -1.67 -10.77
CA MET A 310 -18.88 -1.56 -11.78
C MET A 310 -17.81 -2.63 -11.62
N LYS A 311 -17.44 -2.99 -10.38
CA LYS A 311 -16.50 -4.08 -10.11
C LYS A 311 -17.08 -5.41 -10.52
N ASP A 312 -18.31 -5.73 -10.14
CA ASP A 312 -18.93 -7.00 -10.53
C ASP A 312 -19.05 -7.12 -12.05
N LYS A 313 -19.41 -6.03 -12.74
CA LYS A 313 -19.48 -5.99 -14.19
C LYS A 313 -18.11 -6.16 -14.86
N ASN A 314 -17.09 -5.43 -14.39
CA ASN A 314 -15.78 -5.38 -15.06
C ASN A 314 -14.88 -6.56 -14.70
N TYR A 315 -15.07 -7.13 -13.51
CA TYR A 315 -14.13 -8.06 -12.89
C TYR A 315 -14.75 -9.42 -12.55
N GLY A 316 -16.08 -9.50 -12.44
CA GLY A 316 -16.78 -10.71 -12.00
C GLY A 316 -16.18 -11.29 -10.72
N ASP A 317 -16.10 -12.62 -10.65
CA ASP A 317 -15.52 -13.32 -9.49
C ASP A 317 -14.03 -13.05 -9.28
N CYS A 318 -13.31 -12.62 -10.32
CA CYS A 318 -11.88 -12.32 -10.22
C CYS A 318 -11.59 -11.14 -9.27
N ARG A 319 -12.55 -10.24 -8.99
CA ARG A 319 -12.40 -9.22 -7.93
C ARG A 319 -12.14 -9.86 -6.57
N TRP A 320 -12.83 -10.96 -6.26
CA TRP A 320 -12.77 -11.63 -4.96
C TRP A 320 -11.49 -12.45 -4.79
N ARG A 321 -10.83 -12.80 -5.90
CA ARG A 321 -9.46 -13.33 -5.88
C ARG A 321 -8.42 -12.26 -5.54
N GLY A 322 -8.76 -10.97 -5.63
CA GLY A 322 -7.85 -9.85 -5.33
C GLY A 322 -6.88 -9.54 -6.46
N ILE A 323 -7.28 -9.87 -7.70
CA ILE A 323 -6.54 -9.61 -8.93
C ILE A 323 -6.53 -8.11 -9.23
N CYS A 324 -5.39 -7.60 -9.69
CA CYS A 324 -5.19 -6.22 -10.11
C CYS A 324 -5.37 -6.09 -11.62
N PHE A 325 -6.60 -5.80 -12.04
CA PHE A 325 -6.96 -5.75 -13.46
C PHE A 325 -6.21 -4.70 -14.26
N ALA A 326 -6.00 -3.49 -13.71
CA ALA A 326 -5.20 -2.48 -14.39
C ALA A 326 -3.79 -2.98 -14.73
N LYS A 327 -3.15 -3.72 -13.82
CA LYS A 327 -1.82 -4.29 -14.06
C LYS A 327 -1.86 -5.44 -15.08
N ARG A 328 -2.85 -6.34 -15.00
CA ARG A 328 -3.02 -7.45 -15.97
C ARG A 328 -3.37 -6.92 -17.37
N ARG A 329 -4.29 -5.96 -17.49
CA ARG A 329 -4.71 -5.30 -18.75
C ARG A 329 -3.52 -4.64 -19.45
N LEU A 330 -2.60 -4.03 -18.70
CA LEU A 330 -1.44 -3.34 -19.25
C LEU A 330 -0.19 -4.23 -19.37
N GLY A 331 -0.31 -5.53 -19.10
CA GLY A 331 0.78 -6.51 -19.20
C GLY A 331 1.89 -6.32 -18.16
N ILE A 332 1.64 -5.58 -17.08
CA ILE A 332 2.58 -5.41 -15.97
C ILE A 332 2.67 -6.73 -15.18
N ILE A 333 1.51 -7.35 -14.95
CA ILE A 333 1.42 -8.77 -14.61
C ILE A 333 1.17 -9.53 -15.92
N PRO A 334 2.08 -10.41 -16.35
CA PRO A 334 1.96 -11.06 -17.65
C PRO A 334 0.90 -12.14 -17.70
N LYS A 335 0.47 -12.50 -18.92
CA LYS A 335 -0.43 -13.65 -19.14
C LYS A 335 0.24 -14.96 -18.69
N GLY A 336 -0.52 -15.78 -17.99
CA GLY A 336 -0.04 -17.03 -17.41
C GLY A 336 0.86 -16.85 -16.18
N TYR A 337 0.82 -15.68 -15.52
CA TYR A 337 1.69 -15.38 -14.37
C TYR A 337 1.50 -16.40 -13.24
N ASP A 338 0.25 -16.70 -12.89
CA ASP A 338 -0.08 -17.56 -11.75
C ASP A 338 0.47 -18.99 -11.97
N GLU A 339 0.18 -19.58 -13.15
CA GLU A 339 0.63 -20.92 -13.52
C GLU A 339 2.15 -21.00 -13.58
N LYS A 340 2.81 -20.05 -14.27
CA LYS A 340 4.27 -20.04 -14.42
C LYS A 340 5.01 -19.90 -13.09
N VAL A 341 4.46 -19.13 -12.14
CA VAL A 341 5.04 -19.01 -10.81
C VAL A 341 4.85 -20.30 -10.02
N ILE A 342 3.65 -20.89 -10.05
CA ILE A 342 3.35 -22.15 -9.37
C ILE A 342 4.26 -23.28 -9.87
N ASP A 343 4.40 -23.43 -11.19
CA ASP A 343 5.22 -24.49 -11.80
C ASP A 343 6.67 -24.37 -11.36
N LYS A 344 7.26 -23.17 -11.41
CA LYS A 344 8.63 -22.93 -10.96
C LYS A 344 8.83 -23.18 -9.47
N VAL A 345 7.86 -22.82 -8.64
CA VAL A 345 7.92 -23.08 -7.19
C VAL A 345 7.88 -24.59 -6.92
N LYS A 346 6.98 -25.32 -7.60
CA LYS A 346 6.87 -26.78 -7.48
C LYS A 346 8.14 -27.49 -7.93
N GLU A 347 8.75 -27.09 -9.05
CA GLU A 347 10.01 -27.64 -9.54
C GLU A 347 11.13 -27.57 -8.48
N VAL A 348 11.20 -26.49 -7.72
CA VAL A 348 12.24 -26.30 -6.70
C VAL A 348 11.90 -27.06 -5.41
N ILE A 349 10.65 -27.03 -4.96
CA ILE A 349 10.23 -27.75 -3.74
C ILE A 349 10.34 -29.26 -3.95
N HIS A 350 10.00 -29.78 -5.13
CA HIS A 350 10.09 -31.21 -5.43
C HIS A 350 11.54 -31.71 -5.52
N LYS A 351 12.48 -30.87 -5.98
CA LYS A 351 13.92 -31.20 -6.00
C LYS A 351 14.59 -31.18 -4.62
N GLN A 352 13.91 -30.68 -3.59
CA GLN A 352 14.42 -30.59 -2.21
C GLN A 352 13.85 -31.68 -1.27
N LYS A 353 12.90 -32.47 -1.77
CA LYS A 353 12.40 -33.69 -1.14
C LYS A 353 13.08 -34.88 -1.81
#